data_AF-G3IDY2-F1
#
_entry.id   AF-G3IDY2-F1
#
_cell.length_a   1.000
_cell.length_b   1.000
_cell.length_c   1.000
_cell.angle_alpha   90.00
_cell.angle_beta   90.00
_cell.angle_gamma   90.00
#
_symmetry.space_group_name_H-M   'P 1'
#
loop_
_entity.id
_entity.type
_entity.pdbx_description
1 polymer ?
#
loop_
_entity_poly.entity_id
_entity_poly.type
_entity_poly.pdbx_seq_one_letter_code
_entity_poly.pdbx_strand_id
1 'polypeptide(L)'
;MSLKFQEIQERFGEEFFKICFDENERVLRAVGGTLQDFFNGFDALLEHIRTSFGKQATLESPSFLCKELPEGTLMLHYFHPHHTVGFAMLGMIKAAGKRIYHLNVEVEQIENEKLCSDGSNPSNCNCISFLIKECETLHIPKNIPQGTSQVPADLRISINTFCRAFPFHLMFDPTMAVLQLGEGLRKQLRCDTHKVLKFEDCFEIVSPKVNATFERVLLRLSTPFVIRTKPEASCTENKDKVSSHRFQINDGI
;
A
#
# COMPACT_ATOMS: atom_id res chain seq x y z
N MET A 1 -3.27 40.89 16.74
CA MET A 1 -2.20 39.88 16.83
C MET A 1 -2.16 39.14 15.50
N SER A 2 -1.02 39.11 14.83
CA SER A 2 -0.84 38.25 13.65
C SER A 2 -0.72 36.80 14.13
N LEU A 3 -1.54 35.90 13.59
CA LEU A 3 -1.43 34.47 13.87
C LEU A 3 -0.15 33.94 13.21
N LYS A 4 0.59 33.05 13.89
CA LYS A 4 1.73 32.38 13.27
C LYS A 4 1.24 31.47 12.14
N PHE A 5 2.00 31.32 11.06
CA PHE A 5 1.60 30.54 9.88
C PHE A 5 1.13 29.11 10.22
N GLN A 6 1.88 28.42 11.09
CA GLN A 6 1.52 27.08 11.57
C GLN A 6 0.18 27.04 12.33
N GLU A 7 -0.13 28.08 13.11
CA GLU A 7 -1.40 28.18 13.83
C GLU A 7 -2.59 28.32 12.86
N ILE A 8 -2.37 28.97 11.71
CA ILE A 8 -3.37 29.07 10.64
C ILE A 8 -3.59 27.71 9.99
N GLN A 9 -2.51 26.98 9.68
CA GLN A 9 -2.59 25.62 9.12
C GLN A 9 -3.35 24.66 10.04
N GLU A 10 -3.04 24.73 11.34
CA GLU A 10 -3.69 23.93 12.37
C GLU A 10 -5.19 24.22 12.44
N ARG A 11 -5.58 25.48 12.66
CA ARG A 11 -7.00 25.85 12.77
C ARG A 11 -7.78 25.56 11.48
N PHE A 12 -7.18 25.81 10.33
CA PHE A 12 -7.79 25.48 9.04
C PHE A 12 -8.03 23.98 8.91
N GLY A 13 -7.03 23.16 9.22
CA GLY A 13 -7.14 21.71 9.16
C GLY A 13 -8.16 21.13 10.12
N GLU A 14 -8.26 21.69 11.33
CA GLU A 14 -9.25 21.25 12.33
C GLU A 14 -10.70 21.51 11.89
N GLU A 15 -10.96 22.72 11.37
CA GLU A 15 -12.29 23.07 10.85
C GLU A 15 -12.60 22.35 9.53
N PHE A 16 -11.62 22.17 8.65
CA PHE A 16 -11.78 21.38 7.43
C PHE A 16 -12.16 19.94 7.76
N PHE A 17 -11.44 19.30 8.69
CA PHE A 17 -11.77 17.95 9.14
C PHE A 17 -13.14 17.90 9.80
N LYS A 18 -13.52 18.91 10.59
CA LYS A 18 -14.84 18.99 11.22
C LYS A 18 -15.97 18.90 10.22
N ILE A 19 -15.92 19.72 9.17
CA ILE A 19 -16.95 19.73 8.13
C ILE A 19 -17.05 18.34 7.47
N CYS A 20 -15.91 17.76 7.08
CA CYS A 20 -15.89 16.42 6.50
C CYS A 20 -16.42 15.35 7.48
N PHE A 21 -16.10 15.49 8.76
CA PHE A 21 -16.48 14.55 9.80
C PHE A 21 -17.97 14.59 10.09
N ASP A 22 -18.56 15.77 10.22
CA ASP A 22 -19.99 15.93 10.51
C ASP A 22 -20.85 15.31 9.38
N GLU A 23 -20.38 15.35 8.13
CA GLU A 23 -21.05 14.73 6.98
C GLU A 23 -20.80 13.21 6.85
N ASN A 24 -19.63 12.72 7.27
CA ASN A 24 -19.14 11.37 6.96
C ASN A 24 -18.73 10.54 8.19
N GLU A 25 -19.21 10.90 9.38
CA GLU A 25 -18.76 10.35 10.67
C GLU A 25 -18.71 8.82 10.68
N ARG A 26 -19.78 8.16 10.23
CA ARG A 26 -19.86 6.69 10.23
C ARG A 26 -18.76 6.04 9.40
N VAL A 27 -18.47 6.59 8.24
CA VAL A 27 -17.43 6.08 7.33
C VAL A 27 -16.06 6.31 7.96
N LEU A 28 -15.78 7.52 8.44
CA LEU A 28 -14.48 7.87 8.99
C LEU A 28 -14.14 7.10 10.27
N ARG A 29 -15.12 6.83 11.13
CA ARG A 29 -14.93 5.98 12.33
C ARG A 29 -14.70 4.51 12.00
N ALA A 30 -15.15 4.04 10.82
CA ALA A 30 -15.00 2.65 10.41
C ALA A 30 -13.67 2.35 9.70
N VAL A 31 -12.85 3.36 9.39
CA VAL A 31 -11.61 3.19 8.61
C VAL A 31 -10.55 2.39 9.36
N GLY A 32 -10.41 2.59 10.68
CA GLY A 32 -9.35 1.96 11.47
C GLY A 32 -9.67 1.90 12.96
N GLY A 33 -9.05 0.95 13.67
CA GLY A 33 -9.18 0.80 15.12
C GLY A 33 -8.25 1.72 15.92
N THR A 34 -7.20 2.22 15.28
CA THR A 34 -6.21 3.14 15.85
C THR A 34 -5.93 4.30 14.89
N LEU A 35 -5.25 5.35 15.35
CA LEU A 35 -4.85 6.46 14.47
C LEU A 35 -3.89 6.01 13.36
N GLN A 36 -3.05 5.01 13.61
CA GLN A 36 -2.20 4.41 12.58
C GLN A 36 -3.04 3.68 11.52
N ASP A 37 -3.98 2.84 11.96
CA ASP A 37 -4.88 2.11 11.07
C ASP A 37 -5.78 3.07 10.27
N PHE A 38 -6.17 4.20 10.85
CA PHE A 38 -6.93 5.23 10.15
C PHE A 38 -6.22 5.68 8.87
N PHE A 39 -4.94 6.06 8.97
CA PHE A 39 -4.19 6.55 7.83
C PHE A 39 -3.86 5.44 6.85
N ASN A 40 -3.49 4.24 7.33
CA ASN A 40 -3.19 3.11 6.45
C ASN A 40 -4.46 2.56 5.75
N GLY A 41 -5.61 2.61 6.40
CA GLY A 41 -6.90 2.22 5.81
C GLY A 41 -7.48 3.28 4.87
N PHE A 42 -7.03 4.52 4.95
CA PHE A 42 -7.57 5.63 4.17
C PHE A 42 -7.36 5.46 2.67
N ASP A 43 -6.25 4.84 2.26
CA ASP A 43 -5.95 4.55 0.85
C ASP A 43 -7.02 3.64 0.21
N ALA A 44 -7.51 2.63 0.96
CA ALA A 44 -8.57 1.75 0.48
C ALA A 44 -9.88 2.53 0.28
N LEU A 45 -10.20 3.47 1.19
CA LEU A 45 -11.35 4.36 1.04
C LEU A 45 -11.20 5.28 -0.17
N LEU A 46 -10.03 5.90 -0.36
CA LEU A 46 -9.74 6.75 -1.51
C LEU A 46 -9.86 5.97 -2.84
N GLU A 47 -9.39 4.73 -2.88
CA GLU A 47 -9.50 3.89 -4.07
C GLU A 47 -10.95 3.47 -4.34
N HIS A 48 -11.72 3.13 -3.30
CA HIS A 48 -13.14 2.84 -3.44
C HIS A 48 -13.92 4.03 -4.02
N ILE A 49 -13.66 5.24 -3.52
CA ILE A 49 -14.28 6.47 -4.03
C ILE A 49 -13.87 6.67 -5.50
N ARG A 50 -12.59 6.53 -5.82
CA ARG A 50 -12.05 6.75 -7.17
C ARG A 50 -12.67 5.80 -8.19
N THR A 51 -12.72 4.52 -7.87
CA THR A 51 -13.29 3.47 -8.73
C THR A 51 -14.80 3.64 -8.90
N SER A 52 -15.51 4.09 -7.86
CA SER A 52 -16.94 4.41 -7.95
C SER A 52 -17.25 5.55 -8.94
N PHE A 53 -16.28 6.44 -9.18
CA PHE A 53 -16.36 7.50 -10.21
C PHE A 53 -15.72 7.12 -11.55
N GLY A 54 -15.36 5.84 -11.76
CA GLY A 54 -14.76 5.36 -13.00
C GLY A 54 -13.32 5.83 -13.24
N LYS A 55 -12.62 6.30 -12.20
CA LYS A 55 -11.21 6.72 -12.26
C LYS A 55 -10.31 5.60 -11.74
N GLN A 56 -9.03 5.63 -12.12
CA GLN A 56 -8.01 4.67 -11.65
C GLN A 56 -6.87 5.40 -10.94
N ALA A 57 -6.25 4.72 -9.97
CA ALA A 57 -5.04 5.20 -9.30
C ALA A 57 -3.90 5.41 -10.31
N THR A 58 -3.35 6.62 -10.32
CA THR A 58 -2.12 6.96 -11.04
C THR A 58 -0.92 6.95 -10.09
N LEU A 59 0.30 6.98 -10.66
CA LEU A 59 1.53 7.10 -9.87
C LEU A 59 1.52 8.36 -8.98
N GLU A 60 0.87 9.44 -9.41
CA GLU A 60 0.75 10.71 -8.70
C GLU A 60 -0.51 10.81 -7.83
N SER A 61 -1.23 9.71 -7.65
CA SER A 61 -2.40 9.70 -6.77
C SER A 61 -1.99 9.82 -5.30
N PRO A 62 -2.71 10.64 -4.51
CA PRO A 62 -2.44 10.80 -3.08
C PRO A 62 -2.49 9.47 -2.34
N SER A 63 -1.57 9.24 -1.41
CA SER A 63 -1.63 8.09 -0.50
C SER A 63 -0.93 8.32 0.83
N PHE A 64 -1.27 7.49 1.81
CA PHE A 64 -0.75 7.56 3.17
C PHE A 64 0.03 6.31 3.56
N LEU A 65 1.12 6.50 4.29
CA LEU A 65 1.86 5.42 4.95
C LEU A 65 2.19 5.85 6.37
N CYS A 66 1.58 5.17 7.35
CA CYS A 66 1.78 5.44 8.76
C CYS A 66 2.51 4.27 9.42
N LYS A 67 3.71 4.54 9.92
CA LYS A 67 4.56 3.58 10.62
C LYS A 67 4.68 3.97 12.08
N GLU A 68 4.62 2.97 12.95
CA GLU A 68 5.02 3.14 14.34
C GLU A 68 6.55 3.08 14.43
N LEU A 69 7.13 4.09 15.08
CA LEU A 69 8.53 4.18 15.44
C LEU A 69 8.72 3.64 16.87
N PRO A 70 9.98 3.47 17.34
CA PRO A 70 10.25 3.26 18.75
C PRO A 70 9.52 4.27 19.66
N GLU A 71 9.30 3.87 20.90
CA GLU A 71 8.55 4.65 21.90
C GLU A 71 7.06 4.92 21.57
N GLY A 72 6.51 4.32 20.51
CA GLY A 72 5.09 4.46 20.15
C GLY A 72 4.76 5.76 19.40
N THR A 73 5.78 6.47 18.92
CA THR A 73 5.60 7.64 18.06
C THR A 73 5.19 7.20 16.65
N LEU A 74 4.28 7.90 15.99
CA LEU A 74 3.90 7.58 14.60
C LEU A 74 4.63 8.50 13.62
N MET A 75 5.09 7.93 12.52
CA MET A 75 5.59 8.63 11.33
C MET A 75 4.60 8.45 10.20
N LEU A 76 3.96 9.55 9.80
CA LEU A 76 3.01 9.59 8.68
C LEU A 76 3.68 10.22 7.47
N HIS A 77 3.77 9.46 6.37
CA HIS A 77 4.11 9.97 5.05
C HIS A 77 2.84 10.20 4.25
N TYR A 78 2.70 11.40 3.68
CA TYR A 78 1.66 11.75 2.73
C TYR A 78 2.27 11.98 1.35
N PHE A 79 2.08 11.02 0.46
CA PHE A 79 2.61 11.05 -0.90
C PHE A 79 1.64 11.74 -1.85
N HIS A 80 2.19 12.50 -2.79
CA HIS A 80 1.49 13.30 -3.82
C HIS A 80 0.34 14.13 -3.25
N PRO A 81 0.62 14.99 -2.26
CA PRO A 81 -0.42 15.72 -1.56
C PRO A 81 -1.17 16.66 -2.49
N HIS A 82 -2.51 16.62 -2.44
CA HIS A 82 -3.30 17.73 -2.98
C HIS A 82 -2.99 18.99 -2.17
N HIS A 83 -2.72 20.13 -2.83
CA HIS A 83 -2.18 21.34 -2.18
C HIS A 83 -2.97 21.77 -0.93
N THR A 84 -4.31 21.80 -1.01
CA THR A 84 -5.19 22.20 0.10
C THR A 84 -5.14 21.21 1.24
N VAL A 85 -5.12 19.91 0.91
CA VAL A 85 -5.10 18.84 1.91
C VAL A 85 -3.74 18.81 2.60
N GLY A 86 -2.65 18.92 1.83
CA GLY A 86 -1.28 19.05 2.36
C GLY A 86 -1.14 20.21 3.34
N PHE A 87 -1.72 21.37 3.02
CA PHE A 87 -1.77 22.52 3.92
C PHE A 87 -2.59 22.25 5.20
N ALA A 88 -3.71 21.53 5.08
CA ALA A 88 -4.62 21.20 6.18
C ALA A 88 -4.14 20.04 7.06
N MET A 89 -3.21 19.21 6.60
CA MET A 89 -2.89 17.92 7.22
C MET A 89 -2.55 18.02 8.70
N LEU A 90 -1.80 19.05 9.11
CA LEU A 90 -1.39 19.22 10.51
C LEU A 90 -2.60 19.31 11.45
N GLY A 91 -3.61 20.13 11.10
CA GLY A 91 -4.85 20.24 11.85
C GLY A 91 -5.76 19.01 11.69
N MET A 92 -5.79 18.40 10.50
CA MET A 92 -6.59 17.19 10.25
C MET A 92 -6.13 16.00 11.11
N ILE A 93 -4.82 15.81 11.28
CA ILE A 93 -4.24 14.75 12.13
C ILE A 93 -4.69 14.95 13.58
N LYS A 94 -4.53 16.18 14.11
CA LYS A 94 -4.96 16.53 15.48
C LYS A 94 -6.46 16.33 15.68
N ALA A 95 -7.27 16.78 14.72
CA ALA A 95 -8.72 16.65 14.77
C ALA A 95 -9.18 15.18 14.71
N ALA A 96 -8.57 14.35 13.87
CA ALA A 96 -8.84 12.92 13.79
C ALA A 96 -8.48 12.22 15.10
N GLY A 97 -7.28 12.46 15.63
CA GLY A 97 -6.84 11.95 16.93
C GLY A 97 -7.85 12.27 18.03
N LYS A 98 -8.26 13.54 18.12
CA LYS A 98 -9.17 14.01 19.17
C LYS A 98 -10.61 13.52 19.01
N ARG A 99 -11.18 13.57 17.80
CA ARG A 99 -12.62 13.29 17.59
C ARG A 99 -12.93 11.81 17.38
N ILE A 100 -12.02 11.06 16.76
CA ILE A 100 -12.23 9.64 16.48
C ILE A 100 -11.69 8.78 17.61
N TYR A 101 -10.45 9.05 18.05
CA TYR A 101 -9.72 8.19 18.96
C TYR A 101 -9.59 8.74 20.39
N HIS A 102 -10.12 9.94 20.64
CA HIS A 102 -10.01 10.62 21.94
C HIS A 102 -8.56 10.82 22.41
N LEU A 103 -7.63 10.99 21.46
CA LEU A 103 -6.21 11.22 21.69
C LEU A 103 -5.87 12.70 21.55
N ASN A 104 -5.11 13.23 22.50
CA ASN A 104 -4.40 14.50 22.30
C ASN A 104 -3.05 14.18 21.68
N VAL A 105 -2.75 14.77 20.52
CA VAL A 105 -1.50 14.50 19.81
C VAL A 105 -0.76 15.80 19.48
N GLU A 106 0.56 15.76 19.65
CA GLU A 106 1.49 16.72 19.09
C GLU A 106 1.91 16.27 17.70
N VAL A 107 1.92 17.21 16.76
CA VAL A 107 2.21 16.94 15.35
C VAL A 107 3.28 17.92 14.88
N GLU A 108 4.38 17.38 14.37
CA GLU A 108 5.49 18.13 13.80
C GLU A 108 5.69 17.73 12.35
N GLN A 109 5.78 18.69 11.44
CA GLN A 109 6.13 18.41 10.05
C GLN A 109 7.65 18.30 9.93
N ILE A 110 8.15 17.24 9.30
CA ILE A 110 9.57 16.98 9.09
C ILE A 110 9.93 17.20 7.62
N GLU A 111 11.13 17.70 7.36
CA GLU A 111 11.69 17.75 6.01
C GLU A 111 11.91 16.31 5.49
N ASN A 112 11.56 16.05 4.22
CA ASN A 112 11.79 14.72 3.67
C ASN A 112 13.28 14.50 3.45
N GLU A 113 13.84 13.54 4.16
CA GLU A 113 15.02 12.84 3.64
C GLU A 113 14.63 12.18 2.32
N LYS A 114 15.53 12.19 1.33
CA LYS A 114 15.27 11.72 -0.03
C LYS A 114 14.93 10.23 -0.03
N LEU A 115 13.66 9.88 0.19
CA LEU A 115 13.10 8.53 0.03
C LEU A 115 13.20 7.99 -1.41
N CYS A 116 13.70 8.80 -2.35
CA CYS A 116 13.92 8.44 -3.75
C CYS A 116 15.38 8.75 -4.13
N SER A 117 16.30 7.88 -3.73
CA SER A 117 17.73 7.96 -4.08
C SER A 117 18.11 6.86 -5.07
N ASP A 118 17.33 6.67 -6.12
CA ASP A 118 17.72 5.74 -7.19
C ASP A 118 17.79 6.47 -8.54
N GLY A 119 18.93 6.34 -9.21
CA GLY A 119 19.39 7.17 -10.33
C GLY A 119 18.65 6.98 -11.65
N SER A 120 17.42 6.47 -11.63
CA SER A 120 16.55 6.32 -12.80
C SER A 120 15.32 7.23 -12.65
N ASN A 121 15.45 8.44 -13.19
CA ASN A 121 14.47 9.54 -13.18
C ASN A 121 14.03 10.00 -11.78
N PRO A 122 14.41 11.22 -11.33
CA PRO A 122 13.88 11.86 -10.13
C PRO A 122 12.43 12.33 -10.35
N SER A 123 11.56 11.40 -10.72
CA SER A 123 10.13 11.62 -10.91
C SER A 123 9.52 11.95 -9.54
N ASN A 124 9.47 13.26 -9.24
CA ASN A 124 8.53 14.00 -8.39
C ASN A 124 7.74 13.16 -7.37
N CYS A 125 8.41 12.44 -6.47
CA CYS A 125 7.74 11.95 -5.28
C CYS A 125 7.60 13.12 -4.31
N ASN A 126 6.59 13.96 -4.55
CA ASN A 126 6.20 15.00 -3.61
C ASN A 126 5.66 14.29 -2.37
N CYS A 127 6.39 14.32 -1.27
CA CYS A 127 6.00 13.73 -0.01
C CYS A 127 5.91 14.85 1.03
N ILE A 128 5.08 14.71 2.04
CA ILE A 128 5.17 15.51 3.27
C ILE A 128 5.11 14.53 4.43
N SER A 129 6.03 14.66 5.39
CA SER A 129 6.13 13.72 6.51
C SER A 129 5.80 14.42 7.82
N PHE A 130 5.11 13.70 8.71
CA PHE A 130 4.70 14.20 10.03
C PHE A 130 5.10 13.21 11.12
N LEU A 131 5.67 13.74 12.20
CA LEU A 131 5.84 13.03 13.46
C LEU A 131 4.62 13.29 14.34
N ILE A 132 4.01 12.23 14.86
CA ILE A 132 2.80 12.30 15.68
C ILE A 132 3.10 11.64 17.03
N LYS A 133 3.06 12.43 18.09
CA LYS A 133 3.29 11.97 19.46
C LYS A 133 2.01 12.09 20.25
N GLU A 134 1.64 11.02 20.95
CA GLU A 134 0.51 11.06 21.87
C GLU A 134 0.92 11.82 23.14
N CYS A 135 0.20 12.89 23.46
CA CYS A 135 0.38 13.62 24.72
C CYS A 135 -0.32 12.82 25.83
N GLU A 136 0.41 12.49 26.89
CA GLU A 136 -0.03 11.65 28.02
C GLU A 136 -1.54 11.75 28.30
N THR A 137 -2.28 10.69 27.93
CA THR A 137 -3.57 10.38 28.54
C THR A 137 -3.36 9.16 29.43
N LEU A 138 -4.00 9.17 30.61
CA LEU A 138 -3.95 8.13 31.66
C LEU A 138 -3.64 6.76 31.06
N HIS A 139 -2.48 6.18 31.43
CA HIS A 139 -2.02 4.88 30.94
C HIS A 139 -3.10 3.81 31.07
N ILE A 140 -3.94 3.67 30.05
CA ILE A 140 -4.61 2.41 29.77
C ILE A 140 -3.48 1.55 29.23
N PRO A 141 -3.08 0.47 29.91
CA PRO A 141 -2.08 -0.42 29.36
C PRO A 141 -2.61 -0.89 28.01
N LYS A 142 -2.00 -0.38 26.91
CA LYS A 142 -2.14 -0.98 25.60
C LYS A 142 -1.63 -2.41 25.81
N ASN A 143 -2.53 -3.38 25.84
CA ASN A 143 -2.17 -4.79 25.71
C ASN A 143 -1.55 -4.90 24.33
N ILE A 144 -0.25 -4.62 24.23
CA ILE A 144 0.51 -4.83 23.01
C ILE A 144 0.39 -6.33 22.77
N PRO A 145 -0.28 -6.77 21.70
CA PRO A 145 -0.23 -8.17 21.32
C PRO A 145 1.25 -8.52 21.21
N GLN A 146 1.72 -9.51 21.97
CA GLN A 146 3.06 -10.03 21.78
C GLN A 146 3.23 -10.27 20.29
N GLY A 147 4.25 -9.64 19.69
CA GLY A 147 4.47 -9.66 18.26
C GLY A 147 4.49 -11.10 17.72
N THR A 148 4.34 -11.22 16.40
CA THR A 148 4.43 -12.53 15.75
C THR A 148 5.78 -13.17 16.06
N SER A 149 5.77 -14.48 16.35
CA SER A 149 7.00 -15.20 16.61
C SER A 149 7.94 -15.15 15.41
N GLN A 150 9.24 -15.03 15.69
CA GLN A 150 10.32 -15.08 14.71
C GLN A 150 10.97 -16.47 14.65
N VAL A 151 10.42 -17.46 15.37
CA VAL A 151 10.96 -18.83 15.44
C VAL A 151 10.13 -19.74 14.55
N PRO A 152 10.64 -20.20 13.39
CA PRO A 152 9.84 -21.04 12.48
C PRO A 152 9.30 -22.32 13.11
N ALA A 153 9.95 -22.82 14.17
CA ALA A 153 9.57 -24.06 14.85
C ALA A 153 8.28 -23.95 15.70
N ASP A 154 7.83 -22.74 16.05
CA ASP A 154 6.59 -22.56 16.83
C ASP A 154 5.36 -22.24 15.97
N LEU A 155 5.54 -22.23 14.65
CA LEU A 155 4.46 -22.06 13.70
C LEU A 155 3.42 -23.18 13.88
N ARG A 156 2.19 -22.78 14.19
CA ARG A 156 1.08 -23.71 14.44
C ARG A 156 0.54 -24.40 13.18
N ILE A 157 0.95 -23.91 12.00
CA ILE A 157 0.53 -24.43 10.70
C ILE A 157 1.76 -24.70 9.84
N SER A 158 1.75 -25.82 9.12
CA SER A 158 2.79 -26.11 8.14
C SER A 158 2.63 -25.19 6.92
N ILE A 159 3.74 -24.95 6.20
CA ILE A 159 3.74 -24.20 4.93
C ILE A 159 2.76 -24.82 3.93
N ASN A 160 2.73 -26.16 3.82
CA ASN A 160 1.81 -26.86 2.93
C ASN A 160 0.33 -26.61 3.29
N THR A 161 0.00 -26.55 4.58
CA THR A 161 -1.35 -26.21 5.04
C THR A 161 -1.68 -24.76 4.68
N PHE A 162 -0.76 -23.82 4.89
CA PHE A 162 -0.93 -22.41 4.52
C PHE A 162 -1.16 -22.24 3.01
N CYS A 163 -0.35 -22.87 2.15
CA CYS A 163 -0.49 -22.77 0.70
C CYS A 163 -1.81 -23.34 0.16
N ARG A 164 -2.40 -24.31 0.85
CA ARG A 164 -3.73 -24.85 0.53
C ARG A 164 -4.87 -23.98 1.05
N ALA A 165 -4.71 -23.39 2.23
CA ALA A 165 -5.71 -22.49 2.81
C ALA A 165 -5.81 -21.16 2.05
N PHE A 166 -4.67 -20.64 1.57
CA PHE A 166 -4.58 -19.40 0.80
C PHE A 166 -4.09 -19.72 -0.62
N PRO A 167 -4.96 -20.21 -1.52
CA PRO A 167 -4.54 -20.67 -2.85
C PRO A 167 -4.03 -19.55 -3.75
N PHE A 168 -4.38 -18.30 -3.47
CA PHE A 168 -3.98 -17.11 -4.21
C PHE A 168 -3.16 -16.15 -3.33
N HIS A 169 -1.99 -16.61 -2.88
CA HIS A 169 -1.00 -15.77 -2.20
C HIS A 169 0.34 -15.81 -2.92
N LEU A 170 1.11 -14.74 -2.77
CA LEU A 170 2.41 -14.56 -3.39
C LEU A 170 3.36 -13.97 -2.34
N MET A 171 4.55 -14.56 -2.20
CA MET A 171 5.64 -14.02 -1.39
C MET A 171 6.89 -13.88 -2.26
N PHE A 172 7.57 -12.74 -2.15
CA PHE A 172 8.82 -12.46 -2.83
C PHE A 172 9.78 -11.71 -1.92
N ASP A 173 11.06 -11.79 -2.24
CA ASP A 173 12.12 -11.13 -1.49
C ASP A 173 12.44 -9.72 -2.05
N PRO A 174 13.38 -8.98 -1.43
CA PRO A 174 13.78 -7.65 -1.92
C PRO A 174 14.35 -7.64 -3.35
N THR A 175 14.82 -8.78 -3.86
CA THR A 175 15.32 -8.91 -5.24
C THR A 175 14.20 -9.19 -6.25
N MET A 176 12.94 -9.15 -5.80
CA MET A 176 11.74 -9.53 -6.55
C MET A 176 11.76 -11.01 -6.99
N ALA A 177 12.49 -11.88 -6.28
CA ALA A 177 12.45 -13.31 -6.49
C ALA A 177 11.27 -13.93 -5.73
N VAL A 178 10.46 -14.73 -6.42
CA VAL A 178 9.28 -15.39 -5.83
C VAL A 178 9.75 -16.53 -4.93
N LEU A 179 9.44 -16.41 -3.63
CA LEU A 179 9.79 -17.38 -2.61
C LEU A 179 8.69 -18.42 -2.40
N GLN A 180 7.43 -18.00 -2.46
CA GLN A 180 6.29 -18.86 -2.16
C GLN A 180 5.06 -18.47 -2.99
N LEU A 181 4.34 -19.49 -3.44
CA LEU A 181 3.07 -19.36 -4.14
C LEU A 181 2.01 -20.23 -3.47
N GLY A 182 0.78 -19.72 -3.45
CA GLY A 182 -0.41 -20.51 -3.15
C GLY A 182 -0.63 -21.60 -4.18
N GLU A 183 -1.27 -22.69 -3.76
CA GLU A 183 -1.47 -23.87 -4.60
C GLU A 183 -2.26 -23.57 -5.88
N GLY A 184 -3.19 -22.59 -5.82
CA GLY A 184 -3.94 -22.14 -6.98
C GLY A 184 -3.07 -21.43 -8.01
N LEU A 185 -2.26 -20.45 -7.58
CA LEU A 185 -1.34 -19.72 -8.45
C LEU A 185 -0.25 -20.65 -9.03
N ARG A 186 0.28 -21.56 -8.22
CA ARG A 186 1.28 -22.54 -8.66
C ARG A 186 0.77 -23.42 -9.81
N LYS A 187 -0.48 -23.91 -9.69
CA LYS A 187 -1.13 -24.69 -10.74
C LYS A 187 -1.39 -23.87 -12.01
N GLN A 188 -1.79 -22.61 -11.85
CA GLN A 188 -2.08 -21.71 -12.97
C GLN A 188 -0.82 -21.37 -13.78
N LEU A 189 0.31 -21.11 -13.10
CA LEU A 189 1.56 -20.74 -13.76
C LEU A 189 2.33 -21.93 -14.35
N ARG A 190 1.96 -23.17 -14.00
CA ARG A 190 2.66 -24.40 -14.45
C ARG A 190 4.17 -24.34 -14.19
N CYS A 191 4.58 -23.77 -13.06
CA CYS A 191 5.99 -23.57 -12.76
C CYS A 191 6.72 -24.89 -12.45
N ASP A 192 7.87 -25.10 -13.07
CA ASP A 192 8.80 -26.15 -12.69
C ASP A 192 9.41 -25.88 -11.32
N THR A 193 9.46 -26.90 -10.47
CA THR A 193 9.93 -26.84 -9.07
C THR A 193 11.40 -26.40 -8.93
N HIS A 194 12.18 -26.36 -10.02
CA HIS A 194 13.62 -26.15 -10.01
C HIS A 194 14.07 -24.78 -10.54
N LYS A 195 13.16 -23.92 -11.01
CA LYS A 195 13.51 -22.60 -11.55
C LYS A 195 13.24 -21.51 -10.52
N VAL A 196 14.22 -20.65 -10.27
CA VAL A 196 13.99 -19.39 -9.54
C VAL A 196 13.13 -18.49 -10.42
N LEU A 197 11.94 -18.16 -9.94
CA LEU A 197 10.99 -17.31 -10.65
C LEU A 197 11.17 -15.87 -10.20
N LYS A 198 11.28 -14.93 -11.14
CA LYS A 198 11.18 -13.51 -10.82
C LYS A 198 9.74 -13.04 -10.93
N PHE A 199 9.39 -12.05 -10.13
CA PHE A 199 8.05 -11.45 -10.15
C PHE A 199 7.68 -10.97 -11.55
N GLU A 200 8.58 -10.25 -12.22
CA GLU A 200 8.34 -9.64 -13.53
C GLU A 200 8.11 -10.67 -14.65
N ASP A 201 8.60 -11.90 -14.51
CA ASP A 201 8.39 -12.96 -15.49
C ASP A 201 6.95 -13.49 -15.42
N CYS A 202 6.39 -13.53 -14.22
CA CYS A 202 5.12 -14.22 -13.95
C CYS A 202 3.95 -13.26 -13.73
N PHE A 203 4.22 -12.04 -13.28
CA PHE A 203 3.23 -11.12 -12.76
C PHE A 203 3.42 -9.69 -13.28
N GLU A 204 2.33 -8.95 -13.30
CA GLU A 204 2.33 -7.50 -13.50
C GLU A 204 1.43 -6.82 -12.46
N ILE A 205 1.85 -5.65 -11.98
CA ILE A 205 1.01 -4.81 -11.13
C ILE A 205 0.11 -3.97 -12.04
N VAL A 206 -1.19 -4.23 -11.99
CA VAL A 206 -2.20 -3.51 -12.77
C VAL A 206 -2.60 -2.21 -12.07
N SER A 207 -2.76 -2.26 -10.74
CA SER A 207 -3.10 -1.13 -9.89
C SER A 207 -2.39 -1.25 -8.53
N PRO A 208 -1.92 -0.15 -7.92
CA PRO A 208 -1.73 1.16 -8.54
C PRO A 208 -0.69 1.09 -9.69
N LYS A 209 -0.67 2.08 -10.60
CA LYS A 209 0.35 2.16 -11.65
C LYS A 209 1.72 2.50 -11.05
N VAL A 210 2.44 1.48 -10.60
CA VAL A 210 3.79 1.59 -10.02
C VAL A 210 4.74 0.61 -10.69
N ASN A 211 6.03 0.96 -10.71
CA ASN A 211 7.06 0.03 -11.15
C ASN A 211 7.13 -1.13 -10.15
N ALA A 212 7.27 -2.35 -10.66
CA ALA A 212 7.38 -3.56 -9.85
C ALA A 212 8.79 -3.71 -9.27
N THR A 213 9.18 -2.81 -8.36
CA THR A 213 10.36 -2.95 -7.50
C THR A 213 9.95 -3.03 -6.05
N PHE A 214 10.78 -3.64 -5.21
CA PHE A 214 10.46 -3.88 -3.81
C PHE A 214 10.23 -2.58 -3.04
N GLU A 215 11.10 -1.59 -3.25
CA GLU A 215 11.01 -0.28 -2.60
C GLU A 215 9.71 0.44 -2.98
N ARG A 216 9.31 0.36 -4.26
CA ARG A 216 8.09 1.01 -4.76
C ARG A 216 6.83 0.35 -4.20
N VAL A 217 6.84 -0.97 -4.03
CA VAL A 217 5.76 -1.70 -3.35
C VAL A 217 5.69 -1.28 -1.87
N LEU A 218 6.83 -1.18 -1.18
CA LEU A 218 6.88 -0.76 0.23
C LEU A 218 6.31 0.64 0.49
N LEU A 219 6.45 1.56 -0.48
CA LEU A 219 5.89 2.91 -0.37
C LEU A 219 4.36 2.96 -0.51
N ARG A 220 3.74 1.88 -0.97
CA ARG A 220 2.30 1.80 -1.26
C ARG A 220 1.62 0.63 -0.52
N LEU A 221 2.22 0.11 0.55
CA LEU A 221 1.66 -1.05 1.29
C LEU A 221 0.22 -0.86 1.76
N SER A 222 -0.16 0.39 2.05
CA SER A 222 -1.50 0.78 2.47
C SER A 222 -2.51 0.81 1.31
N THR A 223 -2.04 0.87 0.06
CA THR A 223 -2.87 0.89 -1.13
C THR A 223 -3.19 -0.54 -1.60
N PRO A 224 -4.45 -0.88 -1.92
CA PRO A 224 -4.79 -2.17 -2.50
C PRO A 224 -4.08 -2.42 -3.84
N PHE A 225 -3.39 -3.55 -3.96
CA PHE A 225 -2.76 -3.98 -5.21
C PHE A 225 -3.65 -4.92 -6.01
N VAL A 226 -3.69 -4.71 -7.32
CA VAL A 226 -4.24 -5.66 -8.28
C VAL A 226 -3.08 -6.21 -9.09
N ILE A 227 -2.78 -7.50 -8.89
CA ILE A 227 -1.70 -8.21 -9.58
C ILE A 227 -2.32 -9.17 -10.57
N ARG A 228 -1.83 -9.15 -11.81
CA ARG A 228 -2.26 -10.06 -12.88
C ARG A 228 -1.14 -11.04 -13.21
N THR A 229 -1.49 -12.29 -13.46
CA THR A 229 -0.57 -13.30 -14.02
C THR A 229 -0.36 -13.08 -15.51
N LYS A 230 0.87 -13.11 -15.99
CA LYS A 230 1.20 -13.01 -17.42
C LYS A 230 0.84 -14.32 -18.15
N PRO A 231 0.24 -14.27 -19.36
CA PRO A 231 -0.12 -15.48 -20.12
C PRO A 231 1.10 -16.33 -20.51
N GLU A 232 2.23 -15.68 -20.79
CA GLU A 232 3.47 -16.29 -21.26
C GLU A 232 4.29 -16.97 -20.15
N ALA A 233 3.89 -16.79 -18.89
CA ALA A 233 4.54 -17.44 -17.75
C ALA A 233 4.28 -18.95 -17.68
N SER A 234 3.34 -19.46 -18.49
CA SER A 234 3.21 -20.90 -18.69
C SER A 234 4.45 -21.42 -19.42
N CYS A 235 5.33 -22.13 -18.70
CA CYS A 235 6.44 -22.84 -19.31
C CYS A 235 5.89 -23.96 -20.20
N THR A 236 5.56 -23.64 -21.45
CA THR A 236 5.41 -24.63 -22.51
C THR A 236 6.71 -24.66 -23.32
N GLU A 237 7.64 -25.52 -22.93
CA GLU A 237 8.53 -26.12 -23.94
C GLU A 237 7.72 -27.17 -24.72
N ASN A 238 6.92 -26.74 -25.68
CA ASN A 238 6.52 -27.62 -26.78
C ASN A 238 7.34 -27.21 -28.01
N LYS A 239 8.52 -27.83 -28.15
CA LYS A 239 9.15 -28.03 -29.46
C LYS A 239 8.32 -29.06 -30.23
N ASP A 240 7.15 -28.66 -30.71
CA ASP A 240 6.50 -29.37 -31.80
C ASP A 240 6.76 -28.60 -33.09
N LYS A 241 7.69 -29.17 -33.87
CA LYS A 241 7.83 -28.92 -35.31
C LYS A 241 6.46 -29.05 -35.96
N VAL A 242 5.77 -27.95 -36.20
CA VAL A 242 4.71 -27.92 -37.21
C VAL A 242 5.31 -27.38 -38.50
N SER A 243 5.74 -28.35 -39.32
CA SER A 243 6.00 -28.19 -40.75
C SER A 243 4.84 -27.47 -41.42
N SER A 244 5.11 -26.28 -41.97
CA SER A 244 4.19 -25.51 -42.80
C SER A 244 3.91 -26.26 -44.11
N HIS A 245 2.86 -27.07 -44.12
CA HIS A 245 2.28 -27.54 -45.37
C HIS A 245 1.44 -26.41 -45.95
N ARG A 246 2.01 -25.73 -46.96
CA ARG A 246 1.28 -24.85 -47.88
C ARG A 246 0.17 -25.66 -48.53
N PHE A 247 -1.08 -25.35 -48.22
CA PHE A 247 -2.21 -25.69 -49.08
C PHE A 247 -2.37 -24.57 -50.11
N GLN A 248 -1.99 -24.86 -51.36
CA GLN A 248 -2.47 -24.14 -52.53
C GLN A 248 -3.92 -24.54 -52.77
N ILE A 249 -4.80 -23.55 -52.88
CA ILE A 249 -6.12 -23.74 -53.50
C ILE A 249 -6.04 -23.02 -54.86
N ASN A 250 -5.92 -23.82 -55.90
CA ASN A 250 -6.27 -23.46 -57.27
C ASN A 250 -7.77 -23.65 -57.40
N ASP A 251 -8.47 -22.64 -57.93
CA ASP A 251 -9.71 -22.70 -58.74
C ASP A 251 -9.95 -21.24 -59.17
N GLY A 252 -9.94 -20.82 -60.43
CA GLY A 252 -10.34 -21.52 -61.65
C GLY A 252 -11.62 -20.89 -62.18
N ILE A 253 -11.53 -19.70 -62.81
CA ILE A 253 -12.30 -19.28 -64.01
C ILE A 253 -11.35 -18.40 -64.84
#